data_AF-E2BI02-F1
#
_entry.id   AF-E2BI02-F1
#
_cell.length_a   1.000
_cell.length_b   1.000
_cell.length_c   1.000
_cell.angle_alpha   90.00
_cell.angle_beta   90.00
_cell.angle_gamma   90.00
#
_symmetry.space_group_name_H-M   'P 1'
#
loop_
_entity.id
_entity.type
_entity.pdbx_description
1 polymer ?
#
loop_
_entity_poly.entity_id
_entity_poly.type
_entity_poly.pdbx_seq_one_letter_code
_entity_poly.pdbx_strand_id
1 'polypeptide(L)'
;MVVRVIEPRQMGRQASEAAKKFIAMQDPKHPIHFVEIIKRPGQTLGLYIREGNGVDRNDGVFISRIALETAVYNSGCLKVGDEILAVNLVDVTHMSLDDVVIIMSIPRRLVLATRHGPHQPVSHSRQTEHKAPPVVVIKRELNEDESDHATSNHVRYSVS
;
A
#
# COMPACT_ATOMS: atom_id res chain seq x y z
N MET A 1 11.26 7.37 10.12
CA MET A 1 11.40 8.00 8.80
C MET A 1 10.95 9.44 8.92
N VAL A 2 11.56 10.35 8.16
CA VAL A 2 11.06 11.73 7.95
C VAL A 2 10.63 11.84 6.49
N VAL A 3 9.53 12.52 6.23
CA VAL A 3 9.01 12.83 4.89
C VAL A 3 8.61 14.30 4.89
N ARG A 4 9.06 15.07 3.89
CA ARG A 4 8.70 16.50 3.75
C ARG A 4 8.88 16.99 2.31
N VAL A 5 8.08 17.94 1.89
CA VAL A 5 8.37 18.75 0.69
C VAL A 5 9.58 19.64 0.98
N ILE A 6 10.49 19.78 0.00
CA ILE A 6 11.63 20.69 0.05
C ILE A 6 11.70 21.52 -1.23
N GLU A 7 12.26 22.73 -1.15
CA GLU A 7 12.53 23.51 -2.36
C GLU A 7 13.90 23.15 -2.96
N PRO A 8 14.08 23.31 -4.29
CA PRO A 8 15.38 23.15 -4.97
C PRO A 8 16.54 23.88 -4.29
N ARG A 9 16.30 25.12 -3.83
CA ARG A 9 17.31 25.94 -3.13
C ARG A 9 17.84 25.33 -1.83
N GLN A 10 17.10 24.41 -1.22
CA GLN A 10 17.48 23.72 0.03
C GLN A 10 18.40 22.51 -0.23
N MET A 11 18.58 22.09 -1.49
CA MET A 11 19.36 20.89 -1.84
C MET A 11 20.87 21.14 -2.03
N GLY A 12 21.31 22.40 -2.05
CA GLY A 12 22.67 22.80 -2.44
C GLY A 12 22.81 23.12 -3.94
N ARG A 13 23.91 23.75 -4.34
CA ARG A 13 24.04 24.41 -5.66
C ARG A 13 23.85 23.47 -6.86
N GLN A 14 24.63 22.39 -6.96
CA GLN A 14 24.53 21.42 -8.06
C GLN A 14 23.14 20.75 -8.11
N ALA A 15 22.61 20.36 -6.96
CA ALA A 15 21.32 19.70 -6.86
C ALA A 15 20.16 20.63 -7.27
N SER A 16 20.21 21.90 -6.85
CA SER A 16 19.30 22.96 -7.31
C SER A 16 19.39 23.16 -8.83
N GLU A 17 20.58 23.07 -9.40
CA GLU A 17 20.79 23.21 -10.85
C GLU A 17 20.21 22.04 -11.65
N ALA A 18 20.42 20.80 -11.22
CA ALA A 18 19.76 19.63 -11.81
C ALA A 18 18.24 19.67 -11.64
N ALA A 19 17.74 20.14 -10.47
CA ALA A 19 16.31 20.34 -10.24
C ALA A 19 15.66 21.34 -11.23
N LYS A 20 16.40 22.34 -11.74
CA LYS A 20 15.90 23.24 -12.80
C LYS A 20 15.47 22.51 -14.07
N LYS A 21 16.13 21.40 -14.45
CA LYS A 21 15.72 20.58 -15.61
C LYS A 21 14.27 20.14 -15.45
N PHE A 22 13.95 19.55 -14.30
CA PHE A 22 12.60 19.05 -14.01
C PHE A 22 11.59 20.19 -13.92
N ILE A 23 11.91 21.31 -13.26
CA ILE A 23 11.03 22.48 -13.16
C ILE A 23 10.74 23.10 -14.54
N ALA A 24 11.72 23.13 -15.44
CA ALA A 24 11.54 23.61 -16.82
C ALA A 24 10.68 22.67 -17.68
N MET A 25 10.49 21.41 -17.26
CA MET A 25 9.60 20.42 -17.91
C MET A 25 8.19 20.36 -17.27
N GLN A 26 7.85 21.24 -16.32
CA GLN A 26 6.53 21.25 -15.70
C GLN A 26 5.47 21.86 -16.62
N ASP A 27 4.30 21.22 -16.70
CA ASP A 27 3.09 21.84 -17.24
C ASP A 27 2.48 22.74 -16.14
N PRO A 28 2.02 23.97 -16.43
CA PRO A 28 1.36 24.82 -15.44
C PRO A 28 0.13 24.19 -14.77
N LYS A 29 -0.48 23.15 -15.35
CA LYS A 29 -1.57 22.35 -14.76
C LYS A 29 -1.05 21.26 -13.80
N HIS A 30 0.19 20.83 -13.94
CA HIS A 30 0.78 19.70 -13.23
C HIS A 30 2.19 20.06 -12.69
N PRO A 31 2.29 20.97 -11.71
CA PRO A 31 3.56 21.43 -11.17
C PRO A 31 4.35 20.31 -10.49
N ILE A 32 5.68 20.38 -10.60
CA ILE A 32 6.59 19.36 -10.10
C ILE A 32 7.04 19.68 -8.67
N HIS A 33 6.84 18.72 -7.78
CA HIS A 33 7.17 18.80 -6.36
C HIS A 33 8.43 18.00 -6.06
N PHE A 34 9.17 18.40 -5.04
CA PHE A 34 10.34 17.66 -4.57
C PHE A 34 10.12 17.20 -3.13
N VAL A 35 10.09 15.88 -2.93
CA VAL A 35 9.83 15.26 -1.62
C VAL A 35 11.10 14.59 -1.11
N GLU A 36 11.59 15.06 0.03
CA GLU A 36 12.69 14.42 0.76
C GLU A 36 12.15 13.32 1.68
N ILE A 37 12.76 12.13 1.59
CA ILE A 37 12.51 11.01 2.49
C ILE A 37 13.82 10.60 3.16
N ILE A 38 13.83 10.51 4.49
CA ILE A 38 14.97 10.02 5.28
C ILE A 38 14.56 8.74 6.03
N LYS A 39 15.05 7.59 5.56
CA LYS A 39 14.83 6.27 6.16
C LYS A 39 15.62 6.09 7.47
N ARG A 40 15.09 5.30 8.40
CA ARG A 40 15.89 4.69 9.49
C ARG A 40 16.60 3.43 8.95
N PRO A 41 17.63 2.86 9.62
CA PRO A 41 18.19 1.57 9.22
C PRO A 41 17.08 0.51 9.20
N GLY A 42 17.06 -0.36 8.18
CA GLY A 42 16.03 -1.39 8.01
C GLY A 42 14.60 -0.91 7.77
N GLN A 43 14.33 0.41 7.71
CA GLN A 43 12.97 0.92 7.52
C GLN A 43 12.57 0.98 6.04
N THR A 44 11.52 0.23 5.68
CA THR A 44 10.85 0.32 4.38
C THR A 44 10.10 1.65 4.21
N LEU A 45 9.84 2.01 2.95
CA LEU A 45 9.13 3.25 2.59
C LEU A 45 7.62 3.21 2.87
N GLY A 46 7.00 2.02 2.80
CA GLY A 46 5.54 1.91 2.74
C GLY A 46 4.94 2.43 1.43
N LEU A 47 5.77 2.60 0.40
CA LEU A 47 5.40 3.12 -0.91
C LEU A 47 5.45 1.99 -1.93
N TYR A 48 4.38 1.83 -2.71
CA TYR A 48 4.33 0.90 -3.84
C TYR A 48 4.33 1.70 -5.14
N ILE A 49 5.12 1.23 -6.11
CA ILE A 49 5.23 1.81 -7.44
C ILE A 49 4.84 0.77 -8.50
N ARG A 50 4.61 1.23 -9.73
CA ARG A 50 4.37 0.40 -10.92
C ARG A 50 4.77 1.16 -12.18
N GLU A 51 4.92 0.43 -13.27
CA GLU A 51 5.06 0.99 -14.61
C GLU A 51 3.69 1.42 -15.16
N GLY A 52 3.68 2.50 -15.95
CA GLY A 52 2.49 3.06 -16.59
C GLY A 52 1.47 3.69 -15.64
N ASN A 53 0.57 4.52 -16.18
CA ASN A 53 -0.54 5.11 -15.41
C ASN A 53 -1.72 4.14 -15.24
N GLY A 54 -1.73 3.01 -15.97
CA GLY A 54 -2.74 1.94 -15.84
C GLY A 54 -4.13 2.30 -16.36
N VAL A 55 -4.20 3.29 -17.26
CA VAL A 55 -5.41 3.70 -17.98
C VAL A 55 -5.12 3.75 -19.48
N ASP A 56 -4.09 4.51 -19.87
CA ASP A 56 -3.74 4.80 -21.26
C ASP A 56 -2.22 4.92 -21.50
N ARG A 57 -1.43 5.32 -20.49
CA ARG A 57 0.05 5.27 -20.54
C ARG A 57 0.58 3.97 -19.96
N ASN A 58 1.47 3.34 -20.73
CA ASN A 58 2.22 2.14 -20.34
C ASN A 58 3.67 2.45 -19.90
N ASP A 59 4.11 3.70 -20.01
CA ASP A 59 5.47 4.17 -19.76
C ASP A 59 5.61 4.97 -18.45
N GLY A 60 6.82 5.06 -17.91
CA GLY A 60 7.13 5.83 -16.70
C GLY A 60 6.64 5.16 -15.41
N VAL A 61 7.03 5.72 -14.26
CA VAL A 61 6.82 5.10 -12.94
C VAL A 61 5.81 5.89 -12.10
N PHE A 62 4.80 5.19 -11.59
CA PHE A 62 3.67 5.79 -10.85
C PHE A 62 3.49 5.17 -9.46
N ILE A 63 3.06 5.99 -8.49
CA ILE A 63 2.68 5.54 -7.16
C ILE A 63 1.36 4.77 -7.25
N SER A 64 1.43 3.46 -7.02
CA SER A 64 0.29 2.54 -7.16
C SER A 64 -0.52 2.39 -5.86
N ARG A 65 0.16 2.46 -4.71
CA ARG A 65 -0.43 2.36 -3.38
C ARG A 65 0.50 3.02 -2.37
N ILE A 66 -0.07 3.53 -1.28
CA ILE A 66 0.67 3.92 -0.07
C ILE A 66 0.13 3.05 1.08
N ALA A 67 1.01 2.47 1.88
CA ALA A 67 0.63 1.72 3.07
C ALA A 67 0.09 2.67 4.15
N LEU A 68 -1.08 2.34 4.71
CA LEU A 68 -1.71 3.09 5.78
C LEU A 68 -0.79 3.22 7.01
N GLU A 69 -1.00 4.27 7.81
CA GLU A 69 -0.29 4.55 9.07
C GLU A 69 1.24 4.77 8.94
N THR A 70 1.81 4.61 7.74
CA THR A 70 3.22 4.88 7.48
C THR A 70 3.54 6.37 7.46
N ALA A 71 4.81 6.73 7.70
CA ALA A 71 5.25 8.12 7.66
C ALA A 71 5.12 8.77 6.26
N VAL A 72 5.00 7.98 5.17
CA VAL A 72 4.65 8.52 3.84
C VAL A 72 3.16 8.88 3.82
N TYR A 73 2.26 7.96 4.21
CA TYR A 73 0.81 8.20 4.27
C TYR A 73 0.47 9.39 5.17
N ASN A 74 0.98 9.40 6.40
CA ASN A 74 0.71 10.44 7.40
C ASN A 74 1.27 11.83 7.01
N SER A 75 2.19 11.91 6.03
CA SER A 75 2.77 13.18 5.58
C SER A 75 1.92 13.94 4.55
N GLY A 76 1.02 13.24 3.84
CA GLY A 76 0.27 13.79 2.70
C GLY A 76 1.12 14.29 1.51
N CYS A 77 2.45 14.19 1.58
CA CYS A 77 3.39 14.75 0.59
C CYS A 77 3.44 13.99 -0.74
N LEU A 78 2.91 12.75 -0.77
CA LEU A 78 2.81 11.88 -1.94
C LEU A 78 1.42 11.25 -1.98
N LYS A 79 0.89 11.02 -3.17
CA LYS A 79 -0.45 10.49 -3.42
C LYS A 79 -0.42 9.33 -4.42
N VAL A 80 -1.45 8.49 -4.38
CA VAL A 80 -1.67 7.46 -5.41
C VAL A 80 -2.00 8.16 -6.73
N GLY A 81 -1.37 7.73 -7.82
CA GLY A 81 -1.46 8.38 -9.13
C GLY A 81 -0.40 9.46 -9.40
N ASP A 82 0.43 9.82 -8.41
CA ASP A 82 1.61 10.66 -8.67
C ASP A 82 2.64 9.91 -9.53
N GLU A 83 3.23 10.61 -10.48
CA GLU A 83 4.30 10.14 -11.35
C GLU A 83 5.66 10.51 -10.75
N ILE A 84 6.59 9.55 -10.69
CA ILE A 84 7.97 9.77 -10.25
C ILE A 84 8.81 10.06 -11.49
N LEU A 85 9.30 11.30 -11.59
CA LEU A 85 10.14 11.75 -12.70
C LEU A 85 11.63 11.58 -12.40
N ALA A 86 12.03 11.69 -11.13
CA ALA A 86 13.42 11.51 -10.72
C ALA A 86 13.56 10.94 -9.31
N VAL A 87 14.65 10.19 -9.09
CA VAL A 87 15.10 9.70 -7.77
C VAL A 87 16.51 10.21 -7.52
N ASN A 88 16.70 10.98 -6.44
CA ASN A 88 17.96 11.68 -6.15
C ASN A 88 18.49 12.51 -7.35
N LEU A 89 17.57 13.11 -8.10
CA LEU A 89 17.80 13.93 -9.31
C LEU A 89 18.34 13.15 -10.53
N VAL A 90 18.46 11.83 -10.44
CA VAL A 90 18.58 10.93 -11.61
C VAL A 90 17.21 10.80 -12.24
N ASP A 91 17.11 11.04 -13.54
CA ASP A 91 15.88 10.90 -14.32
C ASP A 91 15.47 9.42 -14.43
N VAL A 92 14.21 9.09 -14.14
CA VAL A 92 13.71 7.70 -14.11
C VAL A 92 12.57 7.43 -15.09
N THR A 93 12.19 8.42 -15.89
CA THR A 93 11.04 8.35 -16.82
C THR A 93 11.13 7.23 -17.86
N HIS A 94 12.34 6.75 -18.15
CA HIS A 94 12.64 5.68 -19.11
C HIS A 94 13.53 4.57 -18.51
N MET A 95 13.57 4.42 -17.17
CA MET A 95 14.26 3.31 -16.50
C MET A 95 13.33 2.12 -16.28
N SER A 96 13.88 0.91 -16.16
CA SER A 96 13.08 -0.26 -15.79
C SER A 96 12.54 -0.14 -14.37
N LEU A 97 11.40 -0.78 -14.08
CA LEU A 97 10.80 -0.74 -12.74
C LEU A 97 11.76 -1.30 -11.67
N ASP A 98 12.53 -2.34 -12.00
CA ASP A 98 13.52 -2.96 -11.10
C ASP A 98 14.69 -2.02 -10.78
N ASP A 99 15.25 -1.33 -11.80
CA ASP A 99 16.28 -0.31 -11.58
C ASP A 99 15.78 0.79 -10.62
N VAL A 100 14.53 1.23 -10.81
CA VAL A 100 13.91 2.27 -9.98
C VAL A 100 13.67 1.77 -8.54
N VAL A 101 13.25 0.51 -8.36
CA VAL A 101 13.18 -0.13 -7.04
C VAL A 101 14.55 -0.16 -6.37
N ILE A 102 15.62 -0.50 -7.09
CA ILE A 102 16.99 -0.57 -6.56
C ILE A 102 17.48 0.80 -6.08
N ILE A 103 17.41 1.84 -6.93
CA ILE A 103 17.87 3.20 -6.57
C ILE A 103 17.00 3.89 -5.51
N MET A 104 15.74 3.48 -5.32
CA MET A 104 14.92 3.91 -4.18
C MET A 104 15.21 3.12 -2.89
N SER A 105 15.64 1.85 -3.01
CA SER A 105 15.87 0.97 -1.87
C SER A 105 17.19 1.26 -1.15
N ILE A 106 18.29 1.45 -1.87
CA ILE A 106 19.65 1.58 -1.30
C ILE A 106 19.85 2.88 -0.48
N PRO A 107 19.59 4.09 -1.01
CA PRO A 107 20.05 5.33 -0.36
C PRO A 107 19.22 5.66 0.89
N ARG A 108 19.85 6.01 2.01
CA ARG A 108 19.15 6.40 3.26
C ARG A 108 18.29 7.66 3.07
N ARG A 109 18.83 8.63 2.32
CA ARG A 109 18.16 9.87 1.91
C ARG A 109 17.74 9.75 0.45
N LEU A 110 16.48 10.04 0.18
CA LEU A 110 15.90 10.15 -1.16
C LEU A 110 15.37 11.57 -1.35
N VAL A 111 15.53 12.11 -2.55
CA VAL A 111 14.78 13.27 -3.05
C VAL A 111 14.03 12.81 -4.30
N LEU A 112 12.72 12.70 -4.21
CA LEU A 112 11.87 12.34 -5.35
C LEU A 112 11.40 13.62 -6.02
N ALA A 113 11.54 13.72 -7.35
CA ALA A 113 10.82 14.73 -8.14
C ALA A 113 9.53 14.07 -8.65
N THR A 114 8.37 14.59 -8.24
CA THR A 114 7.07 14.02 -8.59
C THR A 114 6.17 15.03 -9.28
N ARG A 115 5.40 14.53 -10.25
CA ARG A 115 4.29 15.24 -10.88
C ARG A 115 2.98 14.67 -10.35
N HIS A 116 2.12 15.52 -9.81
CA HIS A 116 0.78 15.06 -9.42
C HIS A 116 0.00 14.63 -10.67
N GLY A 117 -0.52 13.41 -10.65
CA GLY A 117 -1.48 12.96 -11.65
C GLY A 117 -2.82 13.70 -11.52
N PRO A 118 -3.74 13.53 -12.48
CA PRO A 118 -5.11 13.96 -12.29
C PRO A 118 -5.65 13.33 -11.00
N HIS A 119 -6.32 14.12 -10.15
CA HIS A 119 -6.83 13.67 -8.86
C HIS A 119 -7.96 12.66 -9.06
N GLN A 120 -7.61 11.39 -9.29
CA GLN A 120 -8.52 10.28 -9.10
C GLN A 120 -9.02 10.40 -7.66
N PRO A 121 -10.33 10.57 -7.41
CA PRO A 121 -10.83 10.44 -6.06
C PRO A 121 -10.42 9.06 -5.60
N VAL A 122 -9.78 8.98 -4.43
CA VAL A 122 -9.44 7.69 -3.82
C VAL A 122 -10.74 7.00 -3.43
N SER A 123 -11.32 6.31 -4.41
CA SER A 123 -12.16 5.15 -4.24
C SER A 123 -11.37 4.18 -3.40
N HIS A 124 -11.47 4.37 -2.09
CA HIS A 124 -11.17 3.35 -1.12
C HIS A 124 -12.15 2.20 -1.38
N SER A 125 -11.79 1.38 -2.36
CA SER A 125 -11.85 -0.06 -2.17
C SER A 125 -11.13 -0.36 -0.87
N ARG A 126 -11.89 -0.21 0.22
CA ARG A 126 -11.90 -1.19 1.27
C ARG A 126 -11.93 -2.52 0.52
N GLN A 127 -10.77 -3.15 0.41
CA GLN A 127 -10.72 -4.59 0.55
C GLN A 127 -11.29 -4.82 1.95
N THR A 128 -12.63 -4.89 2.02
CA THR A 128 -13.34 -5.50 3.11
C THR A 128 -12.75 -6.88 3.16
N GLU A 129 -11.89 -7.07 4.17
CA GLU A 129 -11.31 -8.34 4.51
C GLU A 129 -12.49 -9.27 4.77
N HIS A 130 -12.89 -10.03 3.75
CA HIS A 130 -13.94 -11.04 3.84
C HIS A 130 -13.37 -12.26 4.57
N LYS A 131 -12.87 -12.04 5.79
CA LYS A 131 -13.07 -12.99 6.88
C LYS A 131 -14.57 -13.15 7.00
N ALA A 132 -15.09 -14.21 6.40
CA ALA A 132 -16.38 -14.74 6.81
C ALA A 132 -16.34 -14.86 8.35
N PRO A 133 -17.39 -14.43 9.07
CA PRO A 133 -17.38 -14.47 10.52
C PRO A 133 -17.11 -15.92 10.97
N PRO A 134 -16.26 -16.14 11.99
CA PRO A 134 -15.86 -17.48 12.38
C PRO A 134 -17.10 -18.29 12.75
N VAL A 135 -17.34 -19.39 12.02
CA VAL A 135 -18.49 -20.26 12.24
C VAL A 135 -18.29 -20.97 13.57
N VAL A 136 -18.95 -20.48 14.62
CA VAL A 136 -18.94 -21.09 15.94
C VAL A 136 -19.73 -22.38 15.89
N VAL A 137 -19.03 -23.50 15.63
CA VAL A 137 -19.62 -24.83 15.72
C VAL A 137 -19.83 -25.14 17.21
N ILE A 138 -21.02 -24.80 17.72
CA ILE A 138 -21.44 -25.17 19.07
C ILE A 138 -21.59 -26.69 19.09
N LYS A 139 -20.52 -27.38 19.52
CA LYS A 139 -20.52 -28.82 19.77
C LYS A 139 -21.43 -29.07 20.97
N ARG A 140 -22.71 -29.34 20.71
CA ARG A 140 -23.71 -29.63 21.74
C ARG A 140 -23.36 -30.99 22.35
N GLU A 141 -22.79 -30.96 23.55
CA GLU A 141 -22.45 -32.15 24.31
C GLU A 141 -23.74 -32.89 24.70
N LEU A 142 -23.71 -34.22 24.58
CA LEU A 142 -24.83 -35.11 24.85
C LEU A 142 -24.39 -36.09 25.95
N ASN A 143 -24.64 -35.67 27.19
CA ASN A 143 -24.74 -36.51 28.39
C ASN A 143 -26.25 -36.46 28.79
N GLU A 144 -26.92 -37.58 29.12
CA GLU A 144 -26.77 -38.37 30.38
C GLU A 144 -27.11 -37.46 31.58
N ASP A 145 -28.09 -37.71 32.47
CA ASP A 145 -28.76 -38.93 32.99
C ASP A 145 -30.22 -38.59 33.46
N GLU A 146 -31.16 -39.47 33.88
CA GLU A 146 -31.47 -40.92 33.75
C GLU A 146 -32.87 -41.17 34.45
N SER A 147 -33.51 -42.36 34.29
CA SER A 147 -34.73 -42.83 35.04
C SER A 147 -36.08 -42.09 34.82
N ASP A 148 -37.30 -42.64 35.02
CA ASP A 148 -37.93 -43.99 35.14
C ASP A 148 -39.48 -43.72 35.04
N HIS A 149 -40.53 -44.58 34.98
CA HIS A 149 -40.83 -46.02 35.11
C HIS A 149 -42.07 -46.31 34.15
N ALA A 150 -42.81 -47.44 34.06
CA ALA A 150 -43.03 -48.57 34.96
C ALA A 150 -43.56 -49.87 34.29
N THR A 151 -43.39 -50.98 35.03
CA THR A 151 -44.13 -52.26 35.08
C THR A 151 -45.30 -52.55 34.12
N SER A 152 -45.32 -53.76 33.51
CA SER A 152 -46.21 -54.87 33.94
C SER A 152 -45.87 -56.21 33.27
N ASN A 153 -46.40 -57.33 33.80
CA ASN A 153 -46.17 -58.72 33.37
C ASN A 153 -47.17 -59.22 32.31
N HIS A 154 -46.75 -60.17 31.46
CA HIS A 154 -47.42 -61.46 31.19
C HIS A 154 -46.46 -62.37 30.37
N VAL A 155 -45.88 -63.47 30.88
CA VAL A 155 -46.42 -64.85 31.07
C VAL A 155 -45.97 -65.82 29.96
N ARG A 156 -45.82 -67.11 30.32
CA ARG A 156 -45.32 -68.23 29.49
C ARG A 156 -46.45 -68.93 28.69
N TYR A 157 -46.12 -70.07 28.06
CA TYR A 157 -46.99 -71.03 27.32
C TYR A 157 -47.30 -70.60 25.87
N SER A 158 -47.45 -71.50 24.88
CA SER A 158 -47.16 -72.94 24.84
C SER A 158 -47.00 -73.47 23.41
N VAL A 159 -46.56 -74.74 23.30
CA VAL A 159 -46.39 -75.55 22.08
C VAL A 159 -47.64 -75.62 21.19
N SER A 160 -47.43 -75.55 19.88
CA SER A 160 -48.12 -76.34 18.83
C SER A 160 -47.23 -76.40 17.59
#